data_AF-A0A1W9W863-F1
#
_entry.id   AF-A0A1W9W863-F1
#
_cell.length_a   1.000
_cell.length_b   1.000
_cell.length_c   1.000
_cell.angle_alpha   90.00
_cell.angle_beta   90.00
_cell.angle_gamma   90.00
#
_symmetry.space_group_name_H-M   'P 1'
#
loop_
_entity.id
_entity.type
_entity.pdbx_description
1 polymer ?
#
loop_
_entity_poly.entity_id
_entity_poly.type
_entity_poly.pdbx_seq_one_letter_code
_entity_poly.pdbx_strand_id
1 'polypeptide(L)'
;MTTEQKIVSEKEFTGILEPFASPLLSLSHHAGASANKKDSNRLHMGFLANVIKYASDAEHLLDRYRARYNLNWVYFRELTASAKNFGKASFLLEELKRNLKRDYGIDEGKDDFINKAESASSFLNDVIATIFLELQTEAGRLGVFIPEENFVSTYGLKLQEEVILPHTIEESADSEIAFTTQKILHRCVAFEEEARFLERALKSNAHGLVSQIPRHINEGKLRRLSTRLHNLLSWYDSYVVNHSIEREFPELKKIRESFSVQLNLSKIGVILAHYFERHLMMPSPVVSKLKRLVPAARLLEEGLFFTLYYQVKCVHSARRLADAVLPNMLEEVTYDLPVPRSLGFHARPSTLVVKVVQQHGAAVKMLVDDQAFDAGSILELLSAGGYVVTKRLDQVRFRGEKRALDDLKILAEHNYGETENGKDAPLPEALSYLR
;
A
#
# COMPACT_ATOMS: atom_id res chain seq x y z
N MET A 1 39.30 -28.40 2.55
CA MET A 1 39.25 -28.47 1.07
C MET A 1 38.74 -27.13 0.56
N THR A 2 39.65 -26.25 0.18
CA THR A 2 39.34 -25.02 -0.55
C THR A 2 38.88 -25.42 -1.94
N THR A 3 37.60 -25.25 -2.26
CA THR A 3 37.07 -25.40 -3.61
C THR A 3 37.81 -24.42 -4.51
N GLU A 4 38.68 -24.93 -5.40
CA GLU A 4 39.36 -24.10 -6.40
C GLU A 4 38.32 -23.34 -7.22
N GLN A 5 38.40 -22.01 -7.19
CA GLN A 5 37.50 -21.16 -7.97
C GLN A 5 37.91 -21.25 -9.45
N LYS A 6 37.06 -21.87 -10.27
CA LYS A 6 37.25 -21.91 -11.72
C LYS A 6 37.08 -20.50 -12.30
N ILE A 7 38.13 -20.00 -12.97
CA ILE A 7 38.10 -18.74 -13.72
C ILE A 7 37.66 -19.04 -15.16
N VAL A 8 36.65 -18.31 -15.64
CA VAL A 8 36.11 -18.42 -17.01
C VAL A 8 36.70 -17.28 -17.85
N SER A 9 37.03 -17.57 -19.12
CA SER A 9 37.51 -16.54 -20.05
C SER A 9 36.41 -15.56 -20.46
N GLU A 10 36.75 -14.32 -20.82
CA GLU A 10 35.74 -13.33 -21.19
C GLU A 10 34.91 -13.76 -22.43
N LYS A 11 35.55 -14.43 -23.40
CA LYS A 11 34.87 -14.96 -24.59
C LYS A 11 33.89 -16.08 -24.26
N GLU A 12 34.27 -16.99 -23.35
CA GLU A 12 33.39 -18.04 -22.86
C GLU A 12 32.21 -17.43 -22.07
N PHE A 13 32.47 -16.39 -21.28
CA PHE A 13 31.43 -15.69 -20.54
C PHE A 13 30.42 -14.97 -21.45
N THR A 14 30.84 -14.40 -22.59
CA THR A 14 29.92 -13.84 -23.59
C THR A 14 28.85 -14.87 -23.99
N GLY A 15 29.27 -16.07 -24.37
CA GLY A 15 28.34 -17.15 -24.77
C GLY A 15 27.43 -17.63 -23.63
N ILE A 16 27.90 -17.57 -22.38
CA ILE A 16 27.09 -17.90 -21.20
C ILE A 16 26.02 -16.83 -20.94
N LEU A 17 26.36 -15.55 -21.11
CA LEU A 17 25.48 -14.42 -20.83
C LEU A 17 24.43 -14.22 -21.92
N GLU A 18 24.78 -14.48 -23.19
CA GLU A 18 23.97 -14.14 -24.35
C GLU A 18 22.50 -14.60 -24.27
N PRO A 19 22.15 -15.83 -23.85
CA PRO A 19 20.75 -16.24 -23.73
C PRO A 19 19.94 -15.43 -22.71
N PHE A 20 20.60 -14.87 -21.69
CA PHE A 20 19.98 -14.07 -20.63
C PHE A 20 19.93 -12.58 -20.98
N ALA A 21 20.93 -12.08 -21.69
CA ALA A 21 20.98 -10.69 -22.15
C ALA A 21 20.12 -10.45 -23.40
N SER A 22 19.98 -11.44 -24.29
CA SER A 22 19.27 -11.31 -25.58
C SER A 22 17.85 -10.76 -25.45
N PRO A 23 16.99 -11.23 -24.52
CA PRO A 23 15.65 -10.67 -24.36
C PRO A 23 15.65 -9.18 -23.96
N LEU A 24 16.56 -8.76 -23.07
CA LEU A 24 16.71 -7.35 -22.69
C LEU A 24 17.20 -6.51 -23.88
N LEU A 25 18.15 -7.04 -24.65
CA LEU A 25 18.68 -6.36 -25.84
C LEU A 25 17.62 -6.24 -26.93
N SER A 26 16.76 -7.24 -27.12
CA SER A 26 15.61 -7.18 -28.02
C SER A 26 14.62 -6.08 -27.61
N LEU A 27 14.31 -5.94 -26.31
CA LEU A 27 13.50 -4.81 -25.82
C LEU A 27 14.15 -3.46 -26.08
N SER A 28 15.47 -3.37 -25.88
CA SER A 28 16.22 -2.14 -26.11
C SER A 28 16.17 -1.74 -27.59
N HIS A 29 16.29 -2.71 -28.50
CA HIS A 29 16.20 -2.49 -29.94
C HIS A 29 14.82 -2.00 -30.35
N HIS A 30 13.75 -2.62 -29.84
CA HIS A 30 12.37 -2.22 -30.09
C HIS A 30 12.07 -0.78 -29.63
N ALA A 31 12.57 -0.40 -28.46
CA ALA A 31 12.45 0.96 -27.96
C ALA A 31 13.20 1.99 -28.83
N GLY A 32 14.38 1.64 -29.34
CA GLY A 32 15.16 2.46 -30.26
C GLY A 32 14.50 2.65 -31.62
N ALA A 33 14.00 1.58 -32.25
CA ALA A 33 13.30 1.63 -33.54
C ALA A 33 12.00 2.44 -33.46
N SER A 34 11.30 2.34 -32.33
CA SER A 34 10.06 3.09 -32.08
C SER A 34 10.29 4.56 -31.75
N ALA A 35 11.53 4.99 -31.45
CA ALA A 35 11.88 6.38 -31.17
C ALA A 35 11.58 7.33 -32.35
N ASN A 36 11.55 6.81 -33.58
CA ASN A 36 11.23 7.55 -34.81
C ASN A 36 9.72 7.73 -35.07
N LYS A 37 8.83 7.03 -34.35
CA LYS A 37 7.36 7.16 -34.49
C LYS A 37 6.80 7.81 -33.22
N LYS A 38 6.20 9.01 -33.31
CA LYS A 38 5.60 9.79 -32.19
C LYS A 38 4.41 9.08 -31.52
N ASP A 39 4.61 7.87 -31.01
CA ASP A 39 3.58 7.15 -30.27
C ASP A 39 3.83 7.30 -28.77
N SER A 40 2.87 7.89 -28.07
CA SER A 40 2.92 8.18 -26.64
C SER A 40 2.71 6.95 -25.74
N ASN A 41 2.65 5.73 -26.32
CA ASN A 41 2.41 4.45 -25.64
C ASN A 41 3.65 3.53 -25.55
N ARG A 42 4.86 4.08 -25.71
CA ARG A 42 6.14 3.35 -25.82
C ARG A 42 6.50 2.47 -24.62
N LEU A 43 6.31 2.97 -23.39
CA LEU A 43 6.75 2.32 -22.16
C LEU A 43 5.56 1.98 -21.26
N HIS A 44 4.58 1.26 -21.81
CA HIS A 44 3.45 0.78 -21.03
C HIS A 44 3.90 -0.25 -19.97
N MET A 45 3.07 -0.47 -18.94
CA MET A 45 3.40 -1.36 -17.80
C MET A 45 3.85 -2.77 -18.22
N GLY A 46 3.26 -3.35 -19.27
CA GLY A 46 3.65 -4.67 -19.79
C GLY A 46 5.09 -4.69 -20.33
N PHE A 47 5.45 -3.67 -21.13
CA PHE A 47 6.84 -3.48 -21.57
C PHE A 47 7.78 -3.33 -20.38
N LEU A 48 7.46 -2.45 -19.43
CA LEU A 48 8.29 -2.20 -18.24
C LEU A 48 8.45 -3.45 -17.37
N ALA A 49 7.41 -4.27 -17.21
CA ALA A 49 7.48 -5.55 -16.50
C ALA A 49 8.51 -6.50 -17.14
N ASN A 50 8.54 -6.58 -18.48
CA ASN A 50 9.52 -7.37 -19.22
C ASN A 50 10.94 -6.81 -19.07
N VAL A 51 11.12 -5.48 -19.09
CA VAL A 51 12.41 -4.84 -18.80
C VAL A 51 12.92 -5.26 -17.42
N ILE A 52 12.06 -5.17 -16.40
CA ILE A 52 12.40 -5.53 -15.02
C ILE A 52 12.83 -6.99 -14.93
N LYS A 53 12.08 -7.89 -15.58
CA LYS A 53 12.36 -9.33 -15.60
C LYS A 53 13.71 -9.61 -16.23
N TYR A 54 13.89 -9.26 -17.50
CA TYR A 54 15.09 -9.63 -18.25
C TYR A 54 16.35 -8.93 -17.75
N ALA A 55 16.24 -7.69 -17.27
CA ALA A 55 17.36 -7.03 -16.61
C ALA A 55 17.72 -7.70 -15.28
N SER A 56 16.75 -8.21 -14.51
CA SER A 56 17.03 -8.96 -13.29
C SER A 56 17.73 -10.29 -13.58
N ASP A 57 17.29 -11.01 -14.61
CA ASP A 57 17.89 -12.30 -15.02
C ASP A 57 19.35 -12.10 -15.47
N ALA A 58 19.60 -11.12 -16.34
CA ALA A 58 20.95 -10.79 -16.82
C ALA A 58 21.86 -10.28 -15.68
N GLU A 59 21.37 -9.38 -14.83
CA GLU A 59 22.16 -8.85 -13.70
C GLU A 59 22.51 -9.93 -12.69
N HIS A 60 21.59 -10.85 -12.38
CA HIS A 60 21.87 -11.96 -11.48
C HIS A 60 23.02 -12.83 -12.00
N LEU A 61 23.06 -13.11 -13.30
CA LEU A 61 24.16 -13.85 -13.92
C LEU A 61 25.47 -13.05 -13.89
N LEU A 62 25.44 -11.77 -14.26
CA LEU A 62 26.59 -10.87 -14.18
C LEU A 62 27.18 -10.80 -12.77
N ASP A 63 26.33 -10.67 -11.75
CA ASP A 63 26.75 -10.62 -10.34
C ASP A 63 27.32 -11.96 -9.86
N ARG A 64 26.72 -13.09 -10.27
CA ARG A 64 27.22 -14.43 -9.98
C ARG A 64 28.64 -14.65 -10.53
N TYR A 65 28.91 -14.13 -11.72
CA TYR A 65 30.23 -14.16 -12.35
C TYR A 65 31.12 -12.96 -11.98
N ARG A 66 30.69 -12.17 -10.99
CA ARG A 66 31.46 -11.05 -10.42
C ARG A 66 31.85 -9.98 -11.45
N ALA A 67 31.00 -9.73 -12.44
CA ALA A 67 31.21 -8.73 -13.49
C ALA A 67 31.54 -7.33 -12.94
N ARG A 68 31.06 -6.99 -11.73
CA ARG A 68 31.42 -5.74 -11.01
C ARG A 68 32.93 -5.53 -10.78
N TYR A 69 33.73 -6.59 -10.84
CA TYR A 69 35.19 -6.55 -10.67
C TYR A 69 35.96 -6.80 -11.96
N ASN A 70 35.28 -6.90 -13.10
CA ASN A 70 35.90 -7.08 -14.41
C ASN A 70 35.75 -5.77 -15.20
N LEU A 71 36.87 -5.17 -15.62
CA LEU A 71 36.86 -3.87 -16.33
C LEU A 71 36.16 -3.93 -17.70
N ASN A 72 36.13 -5.09 -18.35
CA ASN A 72 35.43 -5.29 -19.61
C ASN A 72 33.91 -5.36 -19.38
N TRP A 73 33.43 -5.98 -18.30
CA TRP A 73 32.00 -6.25 -18.07
C TRP A 73 31.30 -5.31 -17.10
N VAL A 74 32.05 -4.55 -16.30
CA VAL A 74 31.48 -3.67 -15.26
C VAL A 74 30.50 -2.67 -15.86
N TYR A 75 30.77 -2.14 -17.05
CA TYR A 75 29.88 -1.15 -17.64
C TYR A 75 28.54 -1.75 -18.08
N PHE A 76 28.57 -2.87 -18.81
CA PHE A 76 27.36 -3.61 -19.19
C PHE A 76 26.52 -4.02 -17.98
N ARG A 77 27.19 -4.44 -16.89
CA ARG A 77 26.52 -4.73 -15.61
C ARG A 77 25.83 -3.51 -15.02
N GLU A 78 26.49 -2.37 -14.96
CA GLU A 78 25.90 -1.13 -14.45
C GLU A 78 24.74 -0.64 -15.32
N LEU A 79 24.82 -0.79 -16.64
CA LEU A 79 23.72 -0.48 -17.55
C LEU A 79 22.52 -1.40 -17.34
N THR A 80 22.75 -2.70 -17.15
CA THR A 80 21.71 -3.70 -16.86
C THR A 80 21.02 -3.37 -15.53
N ALA A 81 21.80 -3.09 -14.49
CA ALA A 81 21.27 -2.66 -13.19
C ALA A 81 20.49 -1.34 -13.28
N SER A 82 20.94 -0.41 -14.13
CA SER A 82 20.23 0.86 -14.39
C SER A 82 18.88 0.59 -15.06
N ALA A 83 18.84 -0.23 -16.11
CA ALA A 83 17.60 -0.62 -16.79
C ALA A 83 16.59 -1.25 -15.82
N LYS A 84 17.05 -2.15 -14.93
CA LYS A 84 16.22 -2.74 -13.88
C LYS A 84 15.64 -1.68 -12.93
N ASN A 85 16.49 -0.81 -12.39
CA ASN A 85 16.06 0.19 -11.40
C ASN A 85 15.08 1.20 -12.00
N PHE A 86 15.41 1.81 -13.14
CA PHE A 86 14.53 2.77 -13.79
C PHE A 86 13.26 2.12 -14.36
N GLY A 87 13.35 0.88 -14.86
CA GLY A 87 12.17 0.09 -15.24
C GLY A 87 11.21 -0.12 -14.06
N LYS A 88 11.71 -0.47 -12.88
CA LYS A 88 10.90 -0.58 -11.65
C LYS A 88 10.27 0.74 -11.23
N ALA A 89 11.06 1.83 -11.22
CA ALA A 89 10.57 3.16 -10.86
C ALA A 89 9.47 3.64 -11.82
N SER A 90 9.67 3.47 -13.13
CA SER A 90 8.69 3.85 -14.16
C SER A 90 7.42 2.99 -14.05
N PHE A 91 7.56 1.68 -13.83
CA PHE A 91 6.40 0.78 -13.66
C PHE A 91 5.51 1.22 -12.49
N LEU A 92 6.11 1.49 -11.33
CA LEU A 92 5.40 1.92 -10.13
C LEU A 92 4.74 3.29 -10.32
N LEU A 93 5.38 4.20 -11.07
CA LEU A 93 4.82 5.51 -11.37
C LEU A 93 3.62 5.41 -12.34
N GLU A 94 3.71 4.55 -13.35
CA GLU A 94 2.59 4.31 -14.27
C GLU A 94 1.41 3.61 -13.58
N GLU A 95 1.68 2.68 -12.66
CA GLU A 95 0.66 2.10 -11.78
C GLU A 95 -0.02 3.18 -10.93
N LEU A 96 0.78 4.04 -10.29
CA LEU A 96 0.27 5.14 -9.48
C LEU A 96 -0.61 6.10 -10.31
N LYS A 97 -0.15 6.48 -11.52
CA LYS A 97 -0.91 7.34 -12.43
C LYS A 97 -2.23 6.72 -12.90
N ARG A 98 -2.25 5.41 -13.19
CA ARG A 98 -3.48 4.70 -13.61
C ARG A 98 -4.50 4.65 -12.49
N ASN A 99 -4.03 4.37 -11.29
CA ASN A 99 -4.86 4.28 -10.12
C ASN A 99 -5.48 5.66 -9.79
N LEU A 100 -4.69 6.74 -9.77
CA LEU A 100 -5.16 8.11 -9.48
C LEU A 100 -6.27 8.64 -10.42
N LYS A 101 -6.39 8.10 -11.63
CA LYS A 101 -7.47 8.43 -12.57
C LYS A 101 -8.84 7.87 -12.16
N ARG A 102 -8.89 6.95 -11.20
CA ARG A 102 -10.10 6.20 -10.78
C ARG A 102 -10.70 6.67 -9.44
N ASP A 103 -10.60 7.96 -9.13
CA ASP A 103 -10.98 8.59 -7.84
C ASP A 103 -10.06 8.24 -6.65
N TYR A 104 -9.07 9.11 -6.42
CA TYR A 104 -8.23 9.09 -5.22
C TYR A 104 -8.43 10.36 -4.41
N GLY A 105 -8.49 10.22 -3.08
CA GLY A 105 -8.66 11.30 -2.09
C GLY A 105 -7.49 12.28 -1.91
N ILE A 106 -6.70 12.57 -2.95
CA ILE A 106 -5.85 13.77 -2.98
C ILE A 106 -6.74 14.93 -3.48
N ASP A 107 -7.63 15.42 -2.63
CA ASP A 107 -8.56 16.50 -3.00
C ASP A 107 -7.81 17.84 -3.18
N GLU A 108 -6.73 18.07 -2.43
CA GLU A 108 -5.89 19.27 -2.52
C GLU A 108 -4.63 19.00 -3.37
N GLY A 109 -4.49 19.70 -4.50
CA GLY A 109 -3.28 19.66 -5.33
C GLY A 109 -3.19 18.47 -6.29
N LYS A 110 -4.32 17.82 -6.61
CA LYS A 110 -4.40 16.71 -7.57
C LYS A 110 -3.76 17.05 -8.93
N ASP A 111 -4.07 18.22 -9.47
CA ASP A 111 -3.55 18.65 -10.77
C ASP A 111 -2.03 18.90 -10.71
N ASP A 112 -1.52 19.48 -9.62
CA ASP A 112 -0.08 19.63 -9.40
C ASP A 112 0.59 18.25 -9.28
N PHE A 113 -0.04 17.31 -8.55
CA PHE A 113 0.45 15.93 -8.47
C PHE A 113 0.56 15.31 -9.85
N ILE A 114 -0.51 15.37 -10.65
CA ILE A 114 -0.55 14.78 -11.98
C ILE A 114 0.52 15.39 -12.87
N ASN A 115 0.64 16.72 -12.89
CA ASN A 115 1.65 17.41 -13.70
C ASN A 115 3.08 17.03 -13.29
N LYS A 116 3.36 16.94 -11.99
CA LYS A 116 4.68 16.52 -11.49
C LYS A 116 4.95 15.03 -11.75
N ALA A 117 3.93 14.17 -11.64
CA ALA A 117 4.03 12.76 -11.97
C ALA A 117 4.29 12.55 -13.48
N GLU A 118 3.70 13.36 -14.36
CA GLU A 118 4.02 13.33 -15.79
C GLU A 118 5.45 13.81 -16.07
N SER A 119 5.93 14.86 -15.40
CA SER A 119 7.33 15.30 -15.50
C SER A 119 8.29 14.20 -15.05
N ALA A 120 8.02 13.55 -13.91
CA ALA A 120 8.81 12.44 -13.40
C ALA A 120 8.77 11.24 -14.37
N SER A 121 7.62 10.92 -14.95
CA SER A 121 7.47 9.85 -15.95
C SER A 121 8.29 10.15 -17.20
N SER A 122 8.24 11.39 -17.72
CA SER A 122 9.07 11.82 -18.85
C SER A 122 10.56 11.65 -18.56
N PHE A 123 11.03 12.09 -17.38
CA PHE A 123 12.41 11.90 -16.97
C PHE A 123 12.82 10.42 -16.92
N LEU A 124 12.03 9.56 -16.27
CA LEU A 124 12.34 8.14 -16.18
C LEU A 124 12.38 7.48 -17.56
N ASN A 125 11.48 7.87 -18.46
CA ASN A 125 11.40 7.37 -19.82
C ASN A 125 12.61 7.81 -20.67
N ASP A 126 13.04 9.08 -20.55
CA ASP A 126 14.26 9.59 -21.20
C ASP A 126 15.49 8.79 -20.76
N VAL A 127 15.61 8.54 -19.45
CA VAL A 127 16.73 7.76 -18.88
C VAL A 127 16.71 6.32 -19.38
N ILE A 128 15.55 5.65 -19.39
CA ILE A 128 15.42 4.28 -19.92
C ILE A 128 15.85 4.22 -21.39
N ALA A 129 15.36 5.15 -22.21
CA ALA A 129 15.71 5.22 -23.63
C ALA A 129 17.23 5.39 -23.83
N THR A 130 17.84 6.28 -23.05
CA THR A 130 19.29 6.53 -23.09
C THR A 130 20.09 5.30 -22.64
N ILE A 131 19.67 4.62 -21.57
CA ILE A 131 20.28 3.37 -21.10
C ILE A 131 20.19 2.28 -22.18
N PHE A 132 19.07 2.19 -22.90
CA PHE A 132 18.87 1.19 -23.95
C PHE A 132 19.75 1.40 -25.17
N LEU A 133 19.96 2.65 -25.60
CA LEU A 133 20.90 2.97 -26.66
C LEU A 133 22.34 2.60 -26.26
N GLU A 134 22.70 2.90 -25.01
CA GLU A 134 24.03 2.58 -24.49
C GLU A 134 24.23 1.07 -24.27
N LEU A 135 23.18 0.34 -23.85
CA LEU A 135 23.19 -1.12 -23.73
C LEU A 135 23.49 -1.79 -25.08
N GLN A 136 22.88 -1.32 -26.16
CA GLN A 136 23.15 -1.84 -27.52
C GLN A 136 24.60 -1.57 -27.94
N THR A 137 25.08 -0.35 -27.69
CA THR A 137 26.45 0.04 -28.01
C THR A 137 27.46 -0.83 -27.26
N GLU A 138 27.25 -1.02 -25.95
CA GLU A 138 28.12 -1.82 -25.11
C GLU A 138 28.04 -3.32 -25.41
N ALA A 139 26.85 -3.84 -25.75
CA ALA A 139 26.67 -5.21 -26.22
C ALA A 139 27.48 -5.48 -27.50
N GLY A 140 27.43 -4.56 -28.47
CA GLY A 140 28.22 -4.64 -29.70
C GLY A 140 29.73 -4.63 -29.42
N ARG A 141 30.19 -3.79 -28.48
CA ARG A 141 31.60 -3.76 -28.04
C ARG A 141 32.05 -5.08 -27.42
N LEU A 142 31.16 -5.75 -26.70
CA LEU A 142 31.40 -7.04 -26.02
C LEU A 142 31.20 -8.26 -26.93
N GLY A 143 30.70 -8.05 -28.15
CA GLY A 143 30.37 -9.12 -29.09
C GLY A 143 29.17 -9.96 -28.65
N VAL A 144 28.26 -9.40 -27.84
CA VAL A 144 26.99 -10.05 -27.47
C VAL A 144 26.01 -9.86 -28.63
N PHE A 145 25.40 -10.95 -29.10
CA PHE A 145 24.41 -10.88 -30.17
C PHE A 145 23.18 -10.04 -29.77
N ILE A 146 22.71 -9.20 -30.69
CA ILE A 146 21.49 -8.40 -30.54
C ILE A 146 20.44 -8.98 -31.49
N PRO A 147 19.36 -9.62 -30.98
CA PRO A 147 18.32 -10.17 -31.84
C PRO A 147 17.57 -9.06 -32.59
N GLU A 148 17.33 -9.26 -33.89
CA GLU A 148 16.58 -8.30 -34.72
C GLU A 148 15.08 -8.28 -34.37
N GLU A 149 14.46 -9.39 -33.92
CA GLU A 149 13.04 -9.40 -33.52
C GLU A 149 12.65 -10.60 -32.65
N ASN A 150 11.88 -10.33 -31.58
CA ASN A 150 10.76 -11.15 -31.07
C ASN A 150 10.18 -10.51 -29.79
N PHE A 151 9.42 -9.42 -29.94
CA PHE A 151 8.63 -8.91 -28.82
C PHE A 151 7.27 -9.61 -28.79
N VAL A 152 7.11 -10.62 -27.93
CA VAL A 152 5.79 -11.15 -27.59
C VAL A 152 5.26 -10.34 -26.40
N SER A 153 4.26 -9.51 -26.66
CA SER A 153 3.54 -8.74 -25.65
C SER A 153 2.68 -9.67 -24.78
N THR A 154 3.27 -10.35 -23.80
CA THR A 154 2.51 -11.06 -22.76
C THR A 154 2.27 -10.17 -21.57
N TYR A 155 1.32 -9.24 -21.70
CA TYR A 155 0.39 -8.88 -20.62
C TYR A 155 -0.69 -7.98 -21.19
N GLY A 156 -1.90 -8.53 -21.40
CA GLY A 156 -2.93 -7.76 -22.08
C GLY A 156 -4.31 -8.42 -22.09
N LEU A 157 -4.75 -9.04 -21.00
CA LEU A 157 -6.19 -9.07 -20.76
C LEU A 157 -6.60 -7.62 -20.46
N LYS A 158 -7.06 -6.91 -21.49
CA LYS A 158 -7.79 -5.64 -21.32
C LYS A 158 -9.13 -5.99 -20.66
N LEU A 159 -9.14 -6.08 -19.34
CA LEU A 159 -10.39 -6.09 -18.58
C LEU A 159 -10.96 -4.68 -18.68
N GLN A 160 -12.03 -4.53 -19.48
CA GLN A 160 -12.70 -3.24 -19.71
C GLN A 160 -13.51 -2.81 -18.49
N GLU A 161 -13.80 -3.73 -17.56
CA GLU A 161 -14.62 -3.51 -16.37
C GLU A 161 -14.01 -4.25 -15.17
N GLU A 162 -14.26 -3.75 -13.95
CA GLU A 162 -13.95 -4.47 -12.71
C GLU A 162 -14.89 -5.69 -12.59
N VAL A 163 -14.50 -6.79 -13.24
CA VAL A 163 -15.15 -8.09 -13.06
C VAL A 163 -14.64 -8.66 -11.74
N ILE A 164 -15.40 -8.46 -10.66
CA ILE A 164 -15.13 -9.09 -9.37
C ILE A 164 -15.75 -10.48 -9.31
N LEU A 165 -15.09 -11.42 -8.65
CA LEU A 165 -15.72 -12.69 -8.29
C LEU A 165 -16.82 -12.42 -7.25
N PRO A 166 -17.92 -13.19 -7.26
CA PRO A 166 -18.93 -13.09 -6.22
C PRO A 166 -18.30 -13.31 -4.85
N HIS A 167 -18.71 -12.53 -3.85
CA HIS A 167 -18.23 -12.66 -2.49
C HIS A 167 -18.90 -13.87 -1.82
N THR A 168 -18.19 -15.00 -1.78
CA THR A 168 -18.71 -16.30 -1.26
C THR A 168 -18.12 -16.68 0.10
N ILE A 169 -17.45 -15.75 0.79
CA ILE A 169 -16.85 -15.97 2.10
C ILE A 169 -17.62 -15.10 3.09
N GLU A 170 -18.13 -15.69 4.17
CA GLU A 170 -18.67 -14.91 5.29
C GLU A 170 -17.50 -14.45 6.17
N GLU A 171 -17.28 -13.13 6.25
CA GLU A 171 -16.29 -12.55 7.17
C GLU A 171 -16.86 -12.64 8.60
N SER A 172 -16.16 -13.32 9.51
CA SER A 172 -16.57 -13.40 10.92
C SER A 172 -16.39 -12.02 11.57
N ALA A 173 -17.47 -11.43 12.08
CA ALA A 173 -17.44 -10.17 12.82
C ALA A 173 -16.72 -10.35 14.17
N ASP A 174 -15.43 -10.01 14.22
CA ASP A 174 -14.68 -9.92 15.48
C ASP A 174 -15.16 -8.71 16.30
N SER A 175 -15.55 -8.93 17.56
CA SER A 175 -16.04 -7.88 18.47
C SER A 175 -15.00 -6.82 18.87
N GLU A 176 -13.77 -6.90 18.32
CA GLU A 176 -12.66 -5.97 18.58
C GLU A 176 -12.22 -5.16 17.34
N ILE A 177 -12.96 -5.21 16.23
CA ILE A 177 -12.62 -4.47 15.00
C ILE A 177 -12.52 -2.96 15.26
N ALA A 178 -13.43 -2.38 16.05
CA ALA A 178 -13.38 -0.94 16.36
C ALA A 178 -12.11 -0.55 17.13
N PHE A 179 -11.71 -1.37 18.10
CA PHE A 179 -10.48 -1.15 18.87
C PHE A 179 -9.22 -1.32 18.01
N THR A 180 -9.23 -2.33 17.12
CA THR A 180 -8.12 -2.55 16.18
C THR A 180 -8.00 -1.40 15.19
N THR A 181 -9.12 -0.90 14.67
CA THR A 181 -9.18 0.27 13.80
C THR A 181 -8.66 1.53 14.51
N GLN A 182 -9.03 1.75 15.78
CA GLN A 182 -8.49 2.85 16.57
C GLN A 182 -6.96 2.75 16.75
N LYS A 183 -6.43 1.54 17.02
CA LYS A 183 -4.98 1.32 17.08
C LYS A 183 -4.29 1.65 15.75
N ILE A 184 -4.89 1.29 14.62
CA ILE A 184 -4.37 1.63 13.28
C ILE A 184 -4.34 3.14 13.10
N LEU A 185 -5.39 3.86 13.48
CA LEU A 185 -5.41 5.32 13.42
C LEU A 185 -4.37 5.96 14.34
N HIS A 186 -4.23 5.53 15.59
CA HIS A 186 -3.14 6.02 16.45
C HIS A 186 -1.75 5.76 15.87
N ARG A 187 -1.56 4.67 15.12
CA ARG A 187 -0.31 4.43 14.38
C ARG A 187 -0.15 5.34 13.16
N CYS A 188 -1.24 5.64 12.44
CA CYS A 188 -1.25 6.67 11.40
C CYS A 188 -0.78 8.02 11.96
N VAL A 189 -1.30 8.39 13.13
CA VAL A 189 -0.90 9.59 13.87
C VAL A 189 0.58 9.57 14.21
N ALA A 190 1.07 8.49 14.81
CA ALA A 190 2.47 8.35 15.19
C ALA A 190 3.43 8.32 13.98
N PHE A 191 2.96 7.88 12.81
CA PHE A 191 3.76 7.80 11.60
C PHE A 191 4.25 9.18 11.11
N GLU A 192 3.55 10.26 11.42
CA GLU A 192 3.98 11.62 11.10
C GLU A 192 5.34 11.96 11.76
N GLU A 193 5.54 11.57 13.01
CA GLU A 193 6.82 11.75 13.70
C GLU A 193 7.95 10.99 13.00
N GLU A 194 7.67 9.75 12.57
CA GLU A 194 8.63 8.93 11.84
C GLU A 194 8.98 9.54 10.47
N ALA A 195 8.03 10.22 9.82
CA ALA A 195 8.21 10.88 8.53
C ALA A 195 8.85 12.28 8.63
N ARG A 196 8.96 12.89 9.81
CA ARG A 196 9.45 14.26 10.01
C ARG A 196 10.84 14.55 9.43
N PHE A 197 11.68 13.52 9.25
CA PHE A 197 12.97 13.71 8.60
C PHE A 197 12.84 14.08 7.11
N LEU A 198 11.75 13.69 6.44
CA LEU A 198 11.43 14.10 5.08
C LEU A 198 11.13 15.59 5.00
N GLU A 199 10.27 16.10 5.89
CA GLU A 199 9.96 17.54 5.98
C GLU A 199 11.22 18.39 6.15
N ARG A 200 12.12 17.97 7.05
CA ARG A 200 13.39 18.67 7.28
C ARG A 200 14.24 18.71 6.01
N ALA A 201 14.27 17.63 5.22
CA ALA A 201 15.00 17.61 3.97
C ALA A 201 14.38 18.53 2.92
N LEU A 202 13.05 18.58 2.85
CA LEU A 202 12.32 19.41 1.87
C LEU A 202 12.46 20.93 2.12
N LYS A 203 12.78 21.35 3.36
CA LYS A 203 13.11 22.77 3.66
C LYS A 203 14.30 23.30 2.85
N SER A 204 15.20 22.41 2.44
CA SER A 204 16.40 22.78 1.69
C SER A 204 16.13 23.05 0.20
N ASN A 205 14.87 22.99 -0.25
CA ASN A 205 14.44 22.98 -1.65
C ASN A 205 15.06 21.83 -2.48
N ALA A 206 14.68 21.71 -3.75
CA ALA A 206 15.10 20.59 -4.59
C ALA A 206 16.62 20.56 -4.85
N HIS A 207 17.26 21.72 -5.00
CA HIS A 207 18.70 21.83 -5.25
C HIS A 207 19.52 21.47 -4.01
N GLY A 208 18.97 21.71 -2.81
CA GLY A 208 19.61 21.38 -1.54
C GLY A 208 19.66 19.88 -1.21
N LEU A 209 18.90 19.03 -1.93
CA LEU A 209 18.77 17.61 -1.61
C LEU A 209 20.10 16.84 -1.70
N VAL A 210 21.00 17.25 -2.62
CA VAL A 210 22.36 16.69 -2.73
C VAL A 210 23.09 16.74 -1.39
N SER A 211 22.98 17.86 -0.67
CA SER A 211 23.69 18.07 0.62
C SER A 211 23.13 17.22 1.77
N GLN A 212 21.91 16.69 1.60
CA GLN A 212 21.22 15.89 2.60
C GLN A 212 21.55 14.39 2.48
N ILE A 213 22.10 13.94 1.36
CA ILE A 213 22.40 12.52 1.10
C ILE A 213 23.89 12.23 1.34
N PRO A 214 24.27 11.13 2.02
CA PRO A 214 23.41 10.08 2.60
C PRO A 214 23.05 10.33 4.08
N ARG A 215 23.47 11.44 4.68
CA ARG A 215 23.36 11.61 6.15
C ARG A 215 21.92 11.76 6.63
N HIS A 216 21.19 12.72 6.07
CA HIS A 216 19.83 13.07 6.49
C HIS A 216 18.78 12.28 5.73
N ILE A 217 18.96 12.10 4.42
CA ILE A 217 18.17 11.23 3.55
C ILE A 217 19.08 10.13 3.01
N ASN A 218 18.62 8.88 3.08
CA ASN A 218 19.27 7.75 2.42
C ASN A 218 18.30 6.59 2.19
N GLU A 219 18.70 5.66 1.33
CA GLU A 219 18.02 4.42 1.01
C GLU A 219 17.55 3.70 2.28
N GLY A 220 18.43 3.56 3.28
CA GLY A 220 18.13 2.83 4.52
C GLY A 220 17.00 3.46 5.34
N LYS A 221 16.98 4.80 5.47
CA LYS A 221 15.90 5.53 6.14
C LYS A 221 14.58 5.42 5.38
N LEU A 222 14.62 5.62 4.06
CA LEU A 222 13.42 5.51 3.21
C LEU A 222 12.85 4.08 3.23
N ARG A 223 13.72 3.06 3.24
CA ARG A 223 13.31 1.65 3.32
C ARG A 223 12.62 1.34 4.66
N ARG A 224 13.15 1.83 5.78
CA ARG A 224 12.51 1.67 7.10
C ARG A 224 11.13 2.31 7.16
N LEU A 225 11.00 3.53 6.65
CA LEU A 225 9.72 4.23 6.56
C LEU A 225 8.72 3.44 5.69
N SER A 226 9.17 2.95 4.53
CA SER A 226 8.37 2.12 3.62
C SER A 226 7.87 0.83 4.28
N THR A 227 8.70 0.14 5.06
CA THR A 227 8.28 -1.06 5.81
C THR A 227 7.21 -0.75 6.86
N ARG A 228 7.35 0.36 7.58
CA ARG A 228 6.36 0.79 8.59
C ARG A 228 5.01 1.09 7.96
N LEU A 229 5.03 1.79 6.83
CA LEU A 229 3.83 2.09 6.06
C LEU A 229 3.18 0.82 5.50
N HIS A 230 3.96 -0.12 4.97
CA HIS A 230 3.45 -1.40 4.49
C HIS A 230 2.74 -2.16 5.60
N ASN A 231 3.32 -2.23 6.81
CA ASN A 231 2.68 -2.88 7.94
C ASN A 231 1.35 -2.22 8.33
N LEU A 232 1.29 -0.89 8.25
CA LEU A 232 0.07 -0.13 8.54
C LEU A 232 -1.03 -0.43 7.50
N LEU A 233 -0.68 -0.44 6.21
CA LEU A 233 -1.61 -0.79 5.14
C LEU A 233 -2.06 -2.25 5.22
N SER A 234 -1.15 -3.20 5.48
CA SER A 234 -1.51 -4.62 5.64
C SER A 234 -2.44 -4.85 6.83
N TRP A 235 -2.23 -4.15 7.95
CA TRP A 235 -3.15 -4.20 9.09
C TRP A 235 -4.52 -3.63 8.72
N TYR A 236 -4.55 -2.50 8.03
CA TYR A 236 -5.81 -1.93 7.55
C TYR A 236 -6.55 -2.91 6.64
N ASP A 237 -5.87 -3.46 5.63
CA ASP A 237 -6.45 -4.42 4.67
C ASP A 237 -6.97 -5.69 5.35
N SER A 238 -6.40 -6.09 6.49
CA SER A 238 -6.79 -7.31 7.21
C SER A 238 -7.97 -7.11 8.16
N TYR A 239 -8.11 -5.93 8.76
CA TYR A 239 -9.03 -5.72 9.89
C TYR A 239 -10.11 -4.66 9.64
N VAL A 240 -10.00 -3.85 8.57
CA VAL A 240 -10.89 -2.71 8.33
C VAL A 240 -11.64 -2.84 7.01
N VAL A 241 -10.95 -3.27 5.95
CA VAL A 241 -11.56 -3.42 4.62
C VAL A 241 -12.75 -4.37 4.68
N ASN A 242 -13.83 -4.02 3.96
CA ASN A 242 -15.10 -4.75 3.88
C ASN A 242 -15.94 -4.82 5.18
N HIS A 243 -15.43 -4.32 6.30
CA HIS A 243 -16.18 -4.31 7.56
C HIS A 243 -17.09 -3.07 7.66
N SER A 244 -18.15 -3.17 8.48
CA SER A 244 -19.13 -2.09 8.70
C SER A 244 -18.50 -0.76 9.09
N ILE A 245 -17.41 -0.78 9.85
CA ILE A 245 -16.71 0.41 10.33
C ILE A 245 -16.16 1.30 9.20
N GLU A 246 -15.77 0.71 8.06
CA GLU A 246 -15.29 1.48 6.90
C GLU A 246 -16.45 2.20 6.18
N ARG A 247 -17.67 1.65 6.23
CA ARG A 247 -18.88 2.32 5.74
C ARG A 247 -19.32 3.45 6.66
N GLU A 248 -19.09 3.26 7.95
CA GLU A 248 -19.48 4.20 8.99
C GLU A 248 -18.56 5.42 9.09
N PHE A 249 -17.26 5.22 8.83
CA PHE A 249 -16.27 6.29 8.73
C PHE A 249 -15.66 6.32 7.30
N PRO A 250 -16.29 7.03 6.35
CA PRO A 250 -15.80 7.14 4.97
C PRO A 250 -14.36 7.67 4.86
N GLU A 251 -13.87 8.42 5.85
CA GLU A 251 -12.50 8.89 5.96
C GLU A 251 -11.47 7.76 6.02
N LEU A 252 -11.84 6.59 6.58
CA LEU A 252 -10.96 5.43 6.67
C LEU A 252 -10.52 4.98 5.27
N LYS A 253 -11.45 4.95 4.31
CA LYS A 253 -11.15 4.63 2.91
C LYS A 253 -10.15 5.61 2.31
N LYS A 254 -10.30 6.92 2.58
CA LYS A 254 -9.36 7.96 2.12
C LYS A 254 -7.97 7.82 2.77
N ILE A 255 -7.90 7.40 4.03
CA ILE A 255 -6.62 7.10 4.72
C ILE A 255 -5.93 5.91 4.04
N ARG A 256 -6.66 4.83 3.76
CA ARG A 256 -6.14 3.66 3.06
C ARG A 256 -5.60 4.00 1.67
N GLU A 257 -6.35 4.79 0.89
CA GLU A 257 -5.90 5.30 -0.41
C GLU A 257 -4.59 6.10 -0.28
N SER A 258 -4.50 6.96 0.75
CA SER A 258 -3.29 7.73 1.05
C SER A 258 -2.10 6.80 1.35
N PHE A 259 -2.29 5.72 2.11
CA PHE A 259 -1.22 4.74 2.36
C PHE A 259 -0.77 4.01 1.10
N SER A 260 -1.71 3.64 0.22
CA SER A 260 -1.38 3.01 -1.07
C SER A 260 -0.52 3.92 -1.95
N VAL A 261 -0.90 5.20 -2.08
CA VAL A 261 -0.11 6.22 -2.80
C VAL A 261 1.27 6.38 -2.16
N GLN A 262 1.32 6.59 -0.85
CA GLN A 262 2.58 6.74 -0.12
C GLN A 262 3.49 5.53 -0.29
N LEU A 263 2.95 4.31 -0.35
CA LEU A 263 3.74 3.10 -0.47
C LEU A 263 4.43 3.02 -1.84
N ASN A 264 3.72 3.36 -2.92
CA ASN A 264 4.30 3.44 -4.25
C ASN A 264 5.35 4.56 -4.36
N LEU A 265 5.05 5.76 -3.85
CA LEU A 265 6.04 6.84 -3.79
C LEU A 265 7.29 6.44 -2.98
N SER A 266 7.10 5.74 -1.86
CA SER A 266 8.20 5.23 -1.02
C SER A 266 9.08 4.24 -1.77
N LYS A 267 8.49 3.30 -2.51
CA LYS A 267 9.24 2.32 -3.32
C LYS A 267 10.06 3.03 -4.39
N ILE A 268 9.48 4.01 -5.10
CA ILE A 268 10.19 4.81 -6.11
C ILE A 268 11.34 5.60 -5.43
N GLY A 269 11.06 6.32 -4.34
CA GLY A 269 12.07 7.10 -3.62
C GLY A 269 13.24 6.25 -3.12
N VAL A 270 12.99 5.03 -2.63
CA VAL A 270 14.04 4.07 -2.26
C VAL A 270 14.92 3.70 -3.46
N ILE A 271 14.32 3.41 -4.62
CA ILE A 271 15.06 3.06 -5.85
C ILE A 271 15.95 4.24 -6.29
N LEU A 272 15.41 5.45 -6.31
CA LEU A 272 16.14 6.64 -6.78
C LEU A 272 17.26 7.05 -5.82
N ALA A 273 17.00 7.00 -4.50
CA ALA A 273 18.03 7.24 -3.49
C ALA A 273 19.15 6.19 -3.57
N HIS A 274 18.78 4.90 -3.68
CA HIS A 274 19.75 3.82 -3.91
C HIS A 274 20.60 4.05 -5.14
N TYR A 275 19.97 4.43 -6.26
CA TYR A 275 20.69 4.69 -7.51
C TYR A 275 21.70 5.82 -7.34
N PHE A 276 21.27 6.94 -6.78
CA PHE A 276 22.15 8.08 -6.52
C PHE A 276 23.32 7.69 -5.60
N GLU A 277 23.04 7.06 -4.46
CA GLU A 277 24.06 6.66 -3.48
C GLU A 277 25.06 5.65 -4.06
N ARG A 278 24.59 4.57 -4.69
CA ARG A 278 25.47 3.47 -5.09
C ARG A 278 26.08 3.60 -6.47
N HIS A 279 25.39 4.24 -7.40
CA HIS A 279 25.81 4.27 -8.81
C HIS A 279 26.41 5.63 -9.22
N LEU A 280 26.01 6.73 -8.58
CA LEU A 280 26.46 8.08 -8.95
C LEU A 280 27.42 8.73 -7.94
N MET A 281 27.28 8.43 -6.64
CA MET A 281 28.16 8.99 -5.60
C MET A 281 29.42 8.16 -5.37
N MET A 282 29.31 6.84 -5.35
CA MET A 282 30.46 5.96 -5.09
C MET A 282 31.45 5.95 -6.26
N PRO A 283 32.78 6.02 -5.99
CA PRO A 283 33.77 5.90 -7.04
C PRO A 283 33.69 4.55 -7.76
N SER A 284 33.66 4.57 -9.09
CA SER A 284 33.79 3.38 -9.93
C SER A 284 34.43 3.74 -11.27
N PRO A 285 35.01 2.76 -12.02
CA PRO A 285 35.61 3.02 -13.33
C PRO A 285 34.62 3.60 -14.37
N VAL A 286 33.31 3.45 -14.13
CA VAL A 286 32.25 3.81 -15.09
C VAL A 286 31.34 4.93 -14.60
N VAL A 287 31.55 5.46 -13.39
CA VAL A 287 30.69 6.50 -12.79
C VAL A 287 30.55 7.74 -13.68
N SER A 288 31.61 8.13 -14.39
CA SER A 288 31.58 9.28 -15.31
C SER A 288 30.68 9.02 -16.52
N LYS A 289 30.61 7.76 -16.99
CA LYS A 289 29.66 7.35 -18.04
C LYS A 289 28.23 7.38 -17.50
N LEU A 290 27.99 6.81 -16.32
CA LEU A 290 26.66 6.78 -15.70
C LEU A 290 26.10 8.18 -15.43
N LYS A 291 26.92 9.14 -14.98
CA LYS A 291 26.51 10.54 -14.77
C LYS A 291 26.09 11.25 -16.06
N ARG A 292 26.54 10.80 -17.23
CA ARG A 292 26.08 11.33 -18.53
C ARG A 292 24.72 10.76 -18.92
N LEU A 293 24.45 9.50 -18.57
CA LEU A 293 23.17 8.84 -18.85
C LEU A 293 22.06 9.30 -17.90
N VAL A 294 22.43 9.54 -16.63
CA VAL A 294 21.49 9.92 -15.57
C VAL A 294 21.96 11.24 -14.96
N PRO A 295 21.42 12.39 -15.44
CA PRO A 295 21.72 13.69 -14.86
C PRO A 295 21.31 13.73 -13.39
N ALA A 296 22.30 13.88 -12.49
CA ALA A 296 22.07 13.84 -11.04
C ALA A 296 21.08 14.91 -10.56
N ALA A 297 21.10 16.11 -11.16
CA ALA A 297 20.16 17.18 -10.83
C ALA A 297 18.71 16.75 -11.13
N ARG A 298 18.42 16.29 -12.36
CA ARG A 298 17.09 15.79 -12.74
C ARG A 298 16.65 14.60 -11.88
N LEU A 299 17.54 13.65 -11.58
CA LEU A 299 17.26 12.51 -10.71
C LEU A 299 16.78 12.95 -9.32
N LEU A 300 17.43 13.97 -8.76
CA LEU A 300 17.11 14.47 -7.43
C LEU A 300 15.89 15.38 -7.44
N GLU A 301 15.71 16.22 -8.46
CA GLU A 301 14.63 17.22 -8.51
C GLU A 301 13.32 16.65 -9.07
N GLU A 302 13.36 16.04 -10.25
CA GLU A 302 12.18 15.50 -10.94
C GLU A 302 11.80 14.13 -10.38
N GLY A 303 12.77 13.36 -9.88
CA GLY A 303 12.56 12.04 -9.31
C GLY A 303 12.40 12.04 -7.80
N LEU A 304 13.51 12.17 -7.07
CA LEU A 304 13.53 11.95 -5.62
C LEU A 304 12.72 13.00 -4.87
N PHE A 305 12.94 14.30 -5.11
CA PHE A 305 12.21 15.38 -4.45
C PHE A 305 10.69 15.27 -4.67
N PHE A 306 10.26 14.94 -5.90
CA PHE A 306 8.86 14.62 -6.20
C PHE A 306 8.31 13.55 -5.25
N THR A 307 9.00 12.41 -5.11
CA THR A 307 8.54 11.34 -4.21
C THR A 307 8.46 11.77 -2.76
N LEU A 308 9.49 12.47 -2.25
CA LEU A 308 9.55 12.89 -0.85
C LEU A 308 8.48 13.95 -0.54
N TYR A 309 8.28 14.90 -1.45
CA TYR A 309 7.31 15.97 -1.30
C TYR A 309 5.88 15.43 -1.17
N TYR A 310 5.49 14.53 -2.08
CA TYR A 310 4.15 13.96 -2.04
C TYR A 310 3.96 12.90 -0.95
N GLN A 311 5.02 12.23 -0.50
CA GLN A 311 4.95 11.44 0.74
C GLN A 311 4.52 12.31 1.93
N VAL A 312 5.17 13.46 2.13
CA VAL A 312 4.85 14.38 3.23
C VAL A 312 3.41 14.91 3.12
N LYS A 313 2.96 15.30 1.92
CA LYS A 313 1.58 15.71 1.69
C LYS A 313 0.56 14.63 2.08
N CYS A 314 0.82 13.39 1.68
CA CYS A 314 -0.08 12.29 2.01
C CYS A 314 -0.06 11.96 3.52
N VAL A 315 1.09 12.09 4.19
CA VAL A 315 1.20 11.90 5.65
C VAL A 315 0.31 12.90 6.38
N HIS A 316 0.40 14.19 6.06
CA HIS A 316 -0.45 15.20 6.69
C HIS A 316 -1.93 15.01 6.37
N SER A 317 -2.28 14.60 5.14
CA SER A 317 -3.67 14.30 4.79
C SER A 317 -4.22 13.15 5.63
N ALA A 318 -3.49 12.03 5.71
CA ALA A 318 -3.87 10.86 6.50
C ALA A 318 -3.96 11.18 8.01
N ARG A 319 -3.04 12.00 8.53
CA ARG A 319 -3.06 12.49 9.91
C ARG A 319 -4.32 13.30 10.21
N ARG A 320 -4.66 14.28 9.35
CA ARG A 320 -5.86 15.12 9.48
C ARG A 320 -7.14 14.28 9.49
N LEU A 321 -7.22 13.29 8.60
CA LEU A 321 -8.35 12.37 8.54
C LEU A 321 -8.43 11.51 9.81
N ALA A 322 -7.29 11.00 10.31
CA ALA A 322 -7.26 10.23 11.55
C ALA A 322 -7.71 11.05 12.77
N ASP A 323 -7.29 12.32 12.88
CA ASP A 323 -7.73 13.22 13.95
C ASP A 323 -9.23 13.55 13.89
N ALA A 324 -9.83 13.55 12.70
CA ALA A 324 -11.27 13.76 12.54
C ALA A 324 -12.09 12.54 13.00
N VAL A 325 -11.55 11.33 12.84
CA VAL A 325 -12.25 10.07 13.14
C VAL A 325 -12.07 9.64 14.60
N LEU A 326 -10.85 9.70 15.13
CA LEU A 326 -10.48 9.17 16.45
C LEU A 326 -11.41 9.60 17.60
N PRO A 327 -11.86 10.87 17.72
CA PRO A 327 -12.72 11.30 18.82
C PRO A 327 -14.08 10.58 18.86
N ASN A 328 -14.56 10.08 17.73
CA ASN A 328 -15.91 9.53 17.58
C ASN A 328 -15.96 7.99 17.62
N MET A 329 -14.82 7.30 17.67
CA MET A 329 -14.78 5.84 17.47
C MET A 329 -15.06 5.00 18.73
N LEU A 330 -14.76 5.48 19.93
CA LEU A 330 -14.81 4.70 21.17
C LEU A 330 -15.24 5.56 22.37
N GLU A 331 -16.29 6.36 22.21
CA GLU A 331 -16.92 7.00 23.36
C GLU A 331 -17.60 5.90 24.20
N GLU A 332 -17.02 5.55 25.34
CA GLU A 332 -17.63 4.57 26.24
C GLU A 332 -18.74 5.25 27.05
N VAL A 333 -19.96 4.76 26.93
CA VAL A 333 -21.12 5.22 27.68
C VAL A 333 -21.75 4.07 28.45
N THR A 334 -22.73 4.38 29.29
CA THR A 334 -23.45 3.41 30.08
C THR A 334 -24.92 3.79 30.10
N TYR A 335 -25.78 2.88 29.64
CA TYR A 335 -27.23 3.06 29.62
C TYR A 335 -27.91 2.01 30.48
N ASP A 336 -28.85 2.46 31.31
CA ASP A 336 -29.80 1.57 31.97
C ASP A 336 -30.99 1.36 31.02
N LEU A 337 -31.15 0.13 30.51
CA LEU A 337 -32.14 -0.25 29.51
C LEU A 337 -33.18 -1.21 30.12
N PRO A 338 -34.46 -1.12 29.71
CA PRO A 338 -35.49 -2.03 30.19
C PRO A 338 -35.22 -3.46 29.73
N VAL A 339 -35.62 -4.44 30.55
CA VAL A 339 -35.62 -5.87 30.20
C VAL A 339 -36.78 -6.14 29.21
N PRO A 340 -36.61 -7.04 28.21
CA PRO A 340 -37.70 -7.41 27.30
C PRO A 340 -38.96 -7.84 28.06
N ARG A 341 -40.11 -7.26 27.68
CA ARG A 341 -41.40 -7.55 28.28
C ARG A 341 -41.79 -9.00 28.00
N SER A 342 -42.46 -9.65 28.95
CA SER A 342 -42.89 -11.06 28.98
C SER A 342 -41.84 -12.08 29.46
N LEU A 343 -40.80 -12.35 28.66
CA LEU A 343 -39.90 -13.50 28.85
C LEU A 343 -38.44 -13.12 29.14
N GLY A 344 -38.11 -11.82 29.17
CA GLY A 344 -36.75 -11.35 29.37
C GLY A 344 -35.78 -11.72 28.25
N PHE A 345 -34.48 -11.74 28.53
CA PHE A 345 -33.44 -12.03 27.54
C PHE A 345 -33.31 -13.53 27.21
N HIS A 346 -34.27 -14.07 26.45
CA HIS A 346 -34.16 -15.39 25.82
C HIS A 346 -33.52 -15.28 24.43
N ALA A 347 -33.52 -16.39 23.67
CA ALA A 347 -32.77 -16.50 22.41
C ALA A 347 -32.98 -15.34 21.42
N ARG A 348 -34.21 -14.84 21.23
CA ARG A 348 -34.51 -13.81 20.23
C ARG A 348 -33.99 -12.42 20.66
N PRO A 349 -34.40 -11.83 21.80
CA PRO A 349 -33.86 -10.55 22.24
C PRO A 349 -32.34 -10.57 22.34
N SER A 350 -31.77 -11.65 22.88
CA SER A 350 -30.32 -11.82 22.99
C SER A 350 -29.63 -11.89 21.62
N THR A 351 -30.20 -12.56 20.63
CA THR A 351 -29.63 -12.59 19.27
C THR A 351 -29.62 -11.20 18.63
N LEU A 352 -30.67 -10.40 18.82
CA LEU A 352 -30.72 -9.05 18.29
C LEU A 352 -29.70 -8.14 18.98
N VAL A 353 -29.50 -8.27 20.30
CA VAL A 353 -28.42 -7.59 21.02
C VAL A 353 -27.05 -7.98 20.44
N VAL A 354 -26.77 -9.28 20.25
CA VAL A 354 -25.50 -9.75 19.64
C VAL A 354 -25.30 -9.14 18.25
N LYS A 355 -26.33 -9.17 17.40
CA LYS A 355 -26.25 -8.60 16.05
C LYS A 355 -25.96 -7.09 16.07
N VAL A 356 -26.54 -6.33 17.00
CA VAL A 356 -26.20 -4.90 17.18
C VAL A 356 -24.72 -4.74 17.58
N VAL A 357 -24.26 -5.50 18.57
CA VAL A 357 -22.87 -5.43 19.04
C VAL A 357 -21.86 -5.79 17.94
N GLN A 358 -22.16 -6.85 17.16
CA GLN A 358 -21.35 -7.29 16.03
C GLN A 358 -21.35 -6.29 14.87
N GLN A 359 -22.50 -5.66 14.60
CA GLN A 359 -22.60 -4.63 13.56
C GLN A 359 -21.60 -3.49 13.77
N HIS A 360 -21.37 -3.10 15.03
CA HIS A 360 -20.45 -2.00 15.37
C HIS A 360 -19.01 -2.47 15.64
N GLY A 361 -18.76 -3.77 15.66
CA GLY A 361 -17.45 -4.34 16.03
C GLY A 361 -16.96 -3.85 17.40
N ALA A 362 -17.90 -3.67 18.33
CA ALA A 362 -17.69 -3.02 19.63
C ALA A 362 -17.65 -4.03 20.78
N ALA A 363 -16.85 -3.74 21.81
CA ALA A 363 -16.89 -4.47 23.06
C ALA A 363 -17.99 -3.89 23.96
N VAL A 364 -19.11 -4.59 24.07
CA VAL A 364 -20.25 -4.19 24.93
C VAL A 364 -20.44 -5.23 26.04
N LYS A 365 -20.61 -4.77 27.27
CA LYS A 365 -20.92 -5.59 28.43
C LYS A 365 -22.32 -5.30 28.96
N MET A 366 -23.05 -6.35 29.28
CA MET A 366 -24.28 -6.29 30.07
C MET A 366 -23.93 -6.52 31.53
N LEU A 367 -24.20 -5.54 32.38
CA LEU A 367 -23.95 -5.55 33.81
C LEU A 367 -25.25 -5.88 34.53
N VAL A 368 -25.26 -6.99 35.27
CA VAL A 368 -26.41 -7.47 36.06
C VAL A 368 -25.93 -7.61 37.49
N ASP A 369 -26.28 -6.63 38.34
CA ASP A 369 -25.72 -6.43 39.68
C ASP A 369 -24.18 -6.45 39.71
N ASP A 370 -23.59 -7.52 40.27
CA ASP A 370 -22.16 -7.73 40.47
C ASP A 370 -21.50 -8.52 39.34
N GLN A 371 -22.27 -8.95 38.34
CA GLN A 371 -21.79 -9.74 37.21
C GLN A 371 -21.76 -8.94 35.92
N ALA A 372 -20.77 -9.23 35.07
CA ALA A 372 -20.61 -8.63 33.76
C ALA A 372 -20.57 -9.74 32.70
N PHE A 373 -21.41 -9.61 31.69
CA PHE A 373 -21.57 -10.56 30.58
C PHE A 373 -21.19 -9.88 29.27
N ASP A 374 -20.54 -10.62 28.37
CA ASP A 374 -20.26 -10.17 27.01
C ASP A 374 -21.54 -10.12 26.16
N ALA A 375 -21.94 -8.92 25.77
CA ALA A 375 -23.14 -8.72 24.96
C ALA A 375 -22.94 -9.11 23.48
N GLY A 376 -21.71 -9.38 23.05
CA GLY A 376 -21.40 -9.99 21.75
C GLY A 376 -21.47 -11.52 21.76
N SER A 377 -21.63 -12.14 22.93
CA SER A 377 -21.73 -13.59 23.09
C SER A 377 -23.16 -14.03 23.38
N ILE A 378 -23.75 -14.79 22.46
CA ILE A 378 -25.11 -15.32 22.65
C ILE A 378 -25.21 -16.19 23.90
N LEU A 379 -24.16 -16.96 24.22
CA LEU A 379 -24.14 -17.85 25.38
C LEU A 379 -24.11 -17.06 26.69
N GLU A 380 -23.34 -15.97 26.74
CA GLU A 380 -23.28 -15.13 27.93
C GLU A 380 -24.56 -14.32 28.13
N LEU A 381 -25.20 -13.82 27.06
CA LEU A 381 -26.49 -13.15 27.17
C LEU A 381 -27.62 -14.08 27.60
N LEU A 382 -27.63 -15.34 27.15
CA LEU A 382 -28.59 -16.33 27.64
C LEU A 382 -28.37 -16.64 29.13
N SER A 383 -27.11 -16.71 29.56
CA SER A 383 -26.77 -16.82 30.99
C SER A 383 -27.28 -15.61 31.77
N ALA A 384 -26.98 -14.40 31.29
CA ALA A 384 -27.45 -13.14 31.88
C ALA A 384 -28.98 -13.09 32.00
N GLY A 385 -29.70 -13.55 30.98
CA GLY A 385 -31.16 -13.64 30.99
C GLY A 385 -31.70 -14.49 32.15
N GLY A 386 -31.06 -15.62 32.46
CA GLY A 386 -31.39 -16.44 33.63
C GLY A 386 -31.19 -15.70 34.96
N TYR A 387 -30.12 -14.93 35.09
CA TYR A 387 -29.87 -14.10 36.28
C TYR A 387 -30.91 -12.99 36.44
N VAL A 388 -31.23 -12.28 35.36
CA VAL A 388 -32.23 -11.19 35.33
C VAL A 388 -33.59 -11.70 35.81
N VAL A 389 -34.04 -12.86 35.30
CA VAL A 389 -35.31 -13.48 35.71
C VAL A 389 -35.27 -13.90 37.19
N THR A 390 -34.18 -14.52 37.63
CA THR A 390 -34.02 -14.99 39.02
C THR A 390 -34.08 -13.83 40.02
N LYS A 391 -33.43 -12.71 39.68
CA LYS A 391 -33.37 -11.52 40.54
C LYS A 391 -34.56 -10.56 40.36
N ARG A 392 -35.47 -10.86 39.42
CA ARG A 392 -36.67 -10.05 39.12
C ARG A 392 -36.36 -8.60 38.78
N LEU A 393 -35.32 -8.39 37.97
CA LEU A 393 -34.92 -7.05 37.52
C LEU A 393 -35.81 -6.61 36.35
N ASP A 394 -36.19 -5.34 36.35
CA ASP A 394 -36.93 -4.66 35.28
C ASP A 394 -36.03 -3.84 34.35
N GLN A 395 -34.80 -3.54 34.80
CA GLN A 395 -33.76 -2.87 34.03
C GLN A 395 -32.41 -3.57 34.18
N VAL A 396 -31.57 -3.41 33.16
CA VAL A 396 -30.19 -3.89 33.11
C VAL A 396 -29.30 -2.80 32.58
N ARG A 397 -28.03 -2.80 32.99
CA ARG A 397 -27.08 -1.78 32.58
C ARG A 397 -26.22 -2.31 31.45
N PHE A 398 -26.20 -1.61 30.32
CA PHE A 398 -25.22 -1.86 29.27
C PHE A 398 -24.11 -0.83 29.37
N ARG A 399 -22.87 -1.28 29.25
CA ARG A 399 -21.67 -0.45 29.18
C ARG A 399 -20.88 -0.83 27.94
N GLY A 400 -20.48 0.16 27.16
CA GLY A 400 -19.69 -0.07 25.97
C GLY A 400 -19.67 1.15 25.07
N GLU A 401 -19.28 0.91 23.82
CA GLU A 401 -19.18 1.97 22.81
C GLU A 401 -20.56 2.57 22.49
N LYS A 402 -20.61 3.91 22.43
CA LYS A 402 -21.84 4.70 22.35
C LYS A 402 -22.73 4.34 21.19
N ARG A 403 -22.19 4.10 19.99
CA ARG A 403 -23.00 3.84 18.79
C ARG A 403 -23.74 2.51 18.93
N ALA A 404 -23.06 1.48 19.42
CA ALA A 404 -23.72 0.23 19.79
C ALA A 404 -24.79 0.44 20.88
N LEU A 405 -24.50 1.24 21.91
CA LEU A 405 -25.46 1.51 22.99
C LEU A 405 -26.66 2.35 22.56
N ASP A 406 -26.48 3.29 21.62
CA ASP A 406 -27.55 4.09 21.02
C ASP A 406 -28.50 3.19 20.21
N ASP A 407 -27.97 2.25 19.43
CA ASP A 407 -28.79 1.26 18.71
C ASP A 407 -29.47 0.27 19.67
N LEU A 408 -28.79 -0.16 20.73
CA LEU A 408 -29.41 -0.98 21.79
C LEU A 408 -30.54 -0.24 22.50
N LYS A 409 -30.43 1.07 22.69
CA LYS A 409 -31.49 1.90 23.25
C LYS A 409 -32.71 1.93 22.32
N ILE A 410 -32.51 2.14 21.02
CA ILE A 410 -33.59 2.10 20.02
C ILE A 410 -34.24 0.70 19.99
N LEU A 411 -33.41 -0.36 20.07
CA LEU A 411 -33.88 -1.74 20.11
C LEU A 411 -34.74 -1.99 21.36
N ALA A 412 -34.32 -1.48 22.52
CA ALA A 412 -35.07 -1.58 23.78
C ALA A 412 -36.39 -0.81 23.76
N GLU A 413 -36.44 0.37 23.13
CA GLU A 413 -37.67 1.14 22.90
C GLU A 413 -38.71 0.36 22.08
N HIS A 414 -38.26 -0.56 21.23
CA HIS A 414 -39.10 -1.45 20.43
C HIS A 414 -39.20 -2.86 21.02
N ASN A 415 -39.02 -2.97 22.34
CA ASN A 415 -39.11 -4.22 23.10
C ASN A 415 -38.28 -5.36 22.48
N TYR A 416 -37.08 -5.03 21.98
CA TYR A 416 -36.14 -5.96 21.38
C TYR A 416 -36.74 -6.78 20.23
N GLY A 417 -37.60 -6.15 19.41
CA GLY A 417 -38.21 -6.80 18.26
C GLY A 417 -39.34 -7.77 18.61
N GLU A 418 -39.93 -7.64 19.80
CA GLU A 418 -41.02 -8.49 20.26
C GLU A 418 -42.28 -7.70 20.63
N THR A 419 -43.43 -8.25 20.26
CA THR A 419 -44.75 -7.83 20.77
C THR A 419 -44.94 -8.33 22.20
N GLU A 420 -45.94 -7.80 22.93
CA GLU A 420 -46.26 -8.25 24.30
C GLU A 420 -46.57 -9.75 24.42
N ASN A 421 -46.92 -10.41 23.30
CA ASN A 421 -47.18 -11.84 23.22
C ASN A 421 -45.95 -12.66 22.74
N GLY A 422 -44.75 -12.07 22.69
CA GLY A 422 -43.51 -12.75 22.28
C GLY A 422 -43.40 -13.05 20.76
N LYS A 423 -44.25 -12.44 19.93
CA LYS A 423 -44.19 -12.55 18.46
C LYS A 423 -43.33 -11.43 17.87
N ASP A 424 -42.86 -11.63 16.64
CA ASP A 424 -42.11 -10.61 15.88
C ASP A 424 -42.80 -9.25 15.85
N ALA A 425 -42.04 -8.22 16.22
CA ALA A 425 -42.41 -6.83 16.03
C ALA A 425 -41.53 -6.21 14.94
N PRO A 426 -42.10 -5.33 14.09
CA PRO A 426 -41.32 -4.62 13.08
C PRO A 426 -40.27 -3.71 13.75
N LEU A 427 -39.03 -3.83 13.29
CA LEU A 427 -37.94 -2.96 13.73
C LEU A 427 -37.93 -1.64 12.94
N PRO A 428 -37.55 -0.52 13.58
CA PRO A 428 -37.43 0.78 12.93
C PRO A 428 -36.37 0.76 11.82
N GLU A 429 -36.45 1.71 10.89
CA GLU A 429 -35.54 1.79 9.74
C GLU A 429 -34.06 1.89 10.14
N ALA A 430 -33.78 2.59 11.25
CA ALA A 430 -32.44 2.69 11.85
C ALA A 430 -31.81 1.31 12.16
N LEU A 431 -32.62 0.28 12.44
CA LEU A 431 -32.19 -1.08 12.75
C LEU A 431 -32.49 -2.08 11.61
N SER A 432 -32.68 -1.59 10.38
CA SER A 432 -33.04 -2.42 9.22
C SER A 432 -32.01 -3.49 8.86
N TYR A 433 -30.73 -3.28 9.24
CA TYR A 433 -29.64 -4.24 9.05
C TYR A 433 -29.79 -5.52 9.90
N LEU A 434 -30.70 -5.55 10.87
CA LEU A 434 -30.98 -6.72 11.71
C LEU A 434 -31.93 -7.73 11.05
N ARG A 435 -32.58 -7.35 9.94
CA ARG A 435 -33.62 -8.12 9.25
C ARG A 435 -33.09 -9.34 8.52
#